data_AF-R0FK37-F1
#
_entry.id   AF-R0FK37-F1
#
_cell.length_a   1.000
_cell.length_b   1.000
_cell.length_c   1.000
_cell.angle_alpha   90.00
_cell.angle_beta   90.00
_cell.angle_gamma   90.00
#
_symmetry.space_group_name_H-M   'P 1'
#
loop_
_entity.id
_entity.type
_entity.pdbx_description
1 polymer ?
#
loop_
_entity_poly.entity_id
_entity_poly.type
_entity_poly.pdbx_seq_one_letter_code
_entity_poly.pdbx_strand_id
1 'polypeptide(L)'
;MERLGELERLTVEIKALKENLKANIDKVLLRRVEEESEIPEETKEESEIAEAKKKDDDLVLSLEEEMDRKEEEMLAASCTLVEIFRELDCSFNGAERRMGRLSTHELIEACVLSVQRATSIRNFWQPKISALFHADQEADQNQRDLVLLKARAGEEVYWLVRKGFREARVASRMGCYKKPWNLDGEATLTELLDALPLIVRRRHTRPRRDS
;
A
#
# COMPACT_ATOMS: atom_id res chain seq x y z
N MET A 1 41.95 -51.09 -31.00
CA MET A 1 42.45 -50.00 -31.87
C MET A 1 41.38 -48.94 -32.16
N GLU A 2 40.09 -49.29 -32.27
CA GLU A 2 39.01 -48.32 -32.59
C GLU A 2 38.83 -47.18 -31.58
N ARG A 3 38.96 -47.44 -30.27
CA ARG A 3 38.81 -46.42 -29.21
C ARG A 3 39.88 -45.32 -29.23
N LEU A 4 41.06 -45.58 -29.78
CA LEU A 4 42.13 -44.58 -29.92
C LEU A 4 41.80 -43.59 -31.05
N GLY A 5 41.25 -44.07 -32.15
CA GLY A 5 40.83 -43.21 -33.27
C GLY A 5 39.64 -42.31 -32.91
N GLU A 6 38.70 -42.79 -32.08
CA GLU A 6 37.62 -41.95 -31.56
C GLU A 6 38.14 -40.85 -30.63
N LEU A 7 39.15 -41.16 -29.81
CA LEU A 7 39.74 -40.21 -28.87
C LEU A 7 40.54 -39.11 -29.61
N GLU A 8 41.26 -39.47 -30.67
CA GLU A 8 41.93 -38.52 -31.56
C GLU A 8 40.92 -37.61 -32.28
N ARG A 9 39.81 -38.18 -32.78
CA ARG A 9 38.73 -37.41 -33.43
C ARG A 9 38.10 -36.41 -32.47
N LEU A 10 37.75 -36.86 -31.26
CA LEU A 10 37.19 -35.99 -30.21
C LEU A 10 38.17 -34.90 -29.79
N THR A 11 39.48 -35.19 -29.75
CA THR A 11 40.50 -34.20 -29.41
C THR A 11 40.58 -33.10 -30.47
N VAL A 12 40.48 -33.46 -31.75
CA VAL A 12 40.43 -32.48 -32.87
C VAL A 12 39.14 -31.65 -32.81
N GLU A 13 37.99 -32.28 -32.56
CA GLU A 13 36.70 -31.57 -32.42
C GLU A 13 36.72 -30.60 -31.23
N ILE A 14 37.24 -31.03 -30.07
CA ILE A 14 37.37 -30.17 -28.88
C ILE A 14 38.30 -28.99 -29.18
N LYS A 15 39.40 -29.22 -29.90
CA LYS A 15 40.33 -28.15 -30.27
C LYS A 15 39.66 -27.13 -31.22
N ALA A 16 38.94 -27.62 -32.22
CA ALA A 16 38.19 -26.77 -33.15
C ALA A 16 37.09 -25.96 -32.43
N LEU A 17 36.34 -26.60 -31.51
CA LEU A 17 35.33 -25.93 -30.69
C LEU A 17 35.96 -24.87 -29.79
N LYS A 18 37.13 -25.14 -29.21
CA LYS A 18 37.84 -24.18 -28.36
C LYS A 18 38.33 -22.97 -29.16
N GLU A 19 38.87 -23.18 -30.35
CA GLU A 19 39.29 -22.09 -31.24
C GLU A 19 38.10 -21.25 -31.71
N ASN A 20 36.98 -21.89 -32.04
CA ASN A 20 35.76 -21.21 -32.46
C ASN A 20 35.11 -20.43 -31.30
N LEU A 21 35.10 -20.99 -30.08
CA LEU A 21 34.64 -20.29 -28.89
C LEU A 21 35.55 -19.10 -28.56
N LYS A 22 36.87 -19.25 -28.69
CA LYS A 22 37.81 -18.16 -28.52
C LYS A 22 37.58 -17.05 -29.53
N ALA A 23 37.41 -17.37 -30.81
CA ALA A 23 37.09 -16.38 -31.84
C ALA A 23 35.76 -15.67 -31.59
N ASN A 24 34.75 -16.37 -31.06
CA ASN A 24 33.47 -15.77 -30.68
C ASN A 24 33.60 -14.86 -29.45
N ILE A 25 34.38 -15.24 -28.44
CA ILE A 25 34.68 -14.40 -27.27
C ILE A 25 35.44 -13.15 -27.73
N ASP A 26 36.48 -13.31 -28.55
CA ASP A 26 37.27 -12.20 -29.08
C ASP A 26 36.39 -11.25 -29.91
N LYS A 27 35.43 -11.78 -30.68
CA LYS A 27 34.45 -10.98 -31.44
C LYS A 27 33.45 -10.24 -30.55
N VAL A 28 33.01 -10.85 -29.44
CA VAL A 28 32.13 -10.20 -28.44
C VAL A 28 32.89 -9.12 -27.67
N LEU A 29 34.15 -9.38 -27.32
CA LEU A 29 35.00 -8.40 -26.67
C LEU A 29 35.34 -7.23 -27.59
N LEU A 30 35.61 -7.49 -28.88
CA LEU A 30 35.81 -6.43 -29.88
C LEU A 30 34.54 -5.59 -30.07
N ARG A 31 33.35 -6.20 -30.12
CA ARG A 31 32.07 -5.46 -30.12
C ARG A 31 31.89 -4.60 -28.88
N ARG A 32 32.21 -5.13 -27.69
CA ARG A 32 32.15 -4.35 -26.43
C ARG A 32 33.12 -3.17 -26.41
N VAL A 33 34.31 -3.33 -26.99
CA VAL A 33 35.31 -2.24 -27.08
C VAL A 33 34.90 -1.20 -28.12
N GLU A 34 34.25 -1.62 -29.21
CA GLU A 34 33.65 -0.70 -30.20
C GLU A 34 32.44 0.04 -29.58
N GLU A 35 31.58 -0.65 -28.81
CA GLU A 35 30.45 -0.09 -28.04
C GLU A 35 30.89 0.86 -26.90
N GLU A 36 32.09 0.67 -26.32
CA GLU A 36 32.68 1.60 -25.34
C GLU A 36 33.34 2.84 -25.98
N SER A 37 33.58 2.83 -27.30
CA SER A 37 34.22 3.94 -28.04
C SER A 37 33.28 4.77 -28.91
N GLU A 38 32.07 4.28 -29.18
CA GLU A 38 31.00 4.99 -29.89
C GLU A 38 29.76 5.12 -28.98
N ILE A 39 29.62 6.24 -28.27
CA ILE A 39 28.41 6.60 -27.51
C ILE A 39 27.43 7.32 -28.48
N PRO A 40 26.10 7.05 -28.50
CA PRO A 40 25.24 6.64 -27.37
C PRO A 40 24.18 5.54 -27.64
N GLU A 41 24.21 4.44 -26.87
CA GLU A 41 23.05 3.53 -26.66
C GLU A 41 22.53 3.61 -25.20
N GLU A 42 22.27 4.81 -24.68
CA GLU A 42 21.62 4.97 -23.35
C GLU A 42 20.13 4.58 -23.34
N THR A 43 19.48 4.34 -24.49
CA THR A 43 18.00 4.29 -24.55
C THR A 43 17.35 2.91 -24.43
N LYS A 44 18.10 1.79 -24.54
CA LYS A 44 17.51 0.43 -24.48
C LYS A 44 17.62 -0.24 -23.11
N GLU A 45 18.77 -0.16 -22.46
CA GLU A 45 18.91 -0.70 -21.09
C GLU A 45 18.14 0.14 -20.07
N GLU A 46 18.07 1.46 -20.24
CA GLU A 46 17.19 2.32 -19.45
C GLU A 46 15.71 2.02 -19.67
N SER A 47 15.31 1.61 -20.89
CA SER A 47 13.94 1.22 -21.23
C SER A 47 13.52 -0.08 -20.54
N GLU A 48 14.35 -1.12 -20.57
CA GLU A 48 14.01 -2.40 -19.93
C GLU A 48 14.02 -2.30 -18.39
N ILE A 49 14.95 -1.53 -17.82
CA ILE A 49 14.98 -1.24 -16.37
C ILE A 49 13.81 -0.34 -15.97
N ALA A 50 13.41 0.63 -16.80
CA ALA A 50 12.24 1.47 -16.55
C ALA A 50 10.93 0.68 -16.68
N GLU A 51 10.82 -0.26 -17.63
CA GLU A 51 9.65 -1.13 -17.76
C GLU A 51 9.53 -2.13 -16.59
N ALA A 52 10.64 -2.72 -16.14
CA ALA A 52 10.64 -3.58 -14.97
C ALA A 52 10.26 -2.81 -13.69
N LYS A 53 10.85 -1.63 -13.47
CA LYS A 53 10.49 -0.75 -12.34
C LYS A 53 9.02 -0.32 -12.40
N LYS A 54 8.51 0.03 -13.58
CA LYS A 54 7.11 0.39 -13.77
C LYS A 54 6.18 -0.77 -13.42
N LYS A 55 6.52 -1.98 -13.84
CA LYS A 55 5.73 -3.18 -13.51
C LYS A 55 5.74 -3.50 -12.01
N ASP A 56 6.88 -3.31 -11.36
CA ASP A 56 6.99 -3.48 -9.91
C ASP A 56 6.20 -2.40 -9.15
N ASP A 57 6.26 -1.14 -9.59
CA ASP A 57 5.47 -0.04 -9.03
C ASP A 57 3.96 -0.26 -9.22
N ASP A 58 3.53 -0.74 -10.39
CA ASP A 58 2.13 -1.09 -10.68
C ASP A 58 1.64 -2.23 -9.76
N LEU A 59 2.50 -3.22 -9.47
CA LEU A 59 2.18 -4.31 -8.55
C LEU A 59 2.05 -3.81 -7.10
N VAL A 60 2.96 -2.95 -6.65
CA VAL A 60 2.91 -2.35 -5.31
C VAL A 60 1.62 -1.55 -5.13
N LEU A 61 1.28 -0.70 -6.09
CA LEU A 61 0.03 0.07 -6.07
C LEU A 61 -1.20 -0.84 -5.97
N SER A 62 -1.21 -1.93 -6.75
CA SER A 62 -2.30 -2.92 -6.72
C SER A 62 -2.45 -3.59 -5.34
N LEU A 63 -1.33 -3.93 -4.68
CA LEU A 63 -1.33 -4.49 -3.34
C LEU A 63 -1.81 -3.49 -2.29
N GLU A 64 -1.37 -2.23 -2.36
CA GLU A 64 -1.83 -1.19 -1.44
C GLU A 64 -3.33 -0.91 -1.62
N GLU A 65 -3.86 -0.99 -2.85
CA GLU A 65 -5.30 -0.91 -3.10
C GLU A 65 -6.07 -2.12 -2.54
N GLU A 66 -5.51 -3.33 -2.61
CA GLU A 66 -6.11 -4.52 -1.99
C GLU A 66 -6.12 -4.40 -0.46
N MET A 67 -5.02 -3.93 0.13
CA MET A 67 -4.98 -3.60 1.56
C MET A 67 -6.07 -2.58 1.91
N ASP A 68 -6.23 -1.54 1.09
CA ASP A 68 -7.27 -0.55 1.33
C ASP A 68 -8.67 -1.18 1.32
N ARG A 69 -8.96 -2.04 0.33
CA ARG A 69 -10.24 -2.76 0.25
C ARG A 69 -10.49 -3.60 1.52
N LYS A 70 -9.48 -4.31 2.01
CA LYS A 70 -9.60 -5.16 3.20
C LYS A 70 -9.79 -4.35 4.47
N GLU A 71 -9.09 -3.24 4.63
CA GLU A 71 -9.28 -2.35 5.76
C GLU A 71 -10.66 -1.67 5.75
N GLU A 72 -11.18 -1.32 4.58
CA GLU A 72 -12.54 -0.82 4.44
C GLU A 72 -13.60 -1.86 4.82
N GLU A 73 -13.43 -3.12 4.40
CA GLU A 73 -14.29 -4.23 4.82
C GLU A 73 -14.29 -4.41 6.35
N MET A 74 -13.12 -4.35 6.98
CA MET A 74 -12.99 -4.46 8.44
C MET A 74 -13.64 -3.28 9.18
N LEU A 75 -13.42 -2.06 8.71
CA LEU A 75 -14.02 -0.87 9.30
C LEU A 75 -15.55 -0.91 9.16
N ALA A 76 -16.05 -1.33 7.99
CA ALA A 76 -17.48 -1.48 7.76
C ALA A 76 -18.10 -2.51 8.70
N ALA A 77 -17.46 -3.68 8.85
CA ALA A 77 -17.90 -4.70 9.80
C ALA A 77 -17.92 -4.19 11.25
N SER A 78 -16.91 -3.39 11.63
CA SER A 78 -16.81 -2.78 12.95
C SER A 78 -17.96 -1.79 13.20
N CYS A 79 -18.28 -0.94 12.21
CA CYS A 79 -19.42 -0.04 12.25
C CYS A 79 -20.75 -0.80 12.41
N THR A 80 -20.98 -1.83 11.58
CA THR A 80 -22.18 -2.67 11.66
C THR A 80 -22.31 -3.34 13.03
N LEU A 81 -21.19 -3.83 13.59
CA LEU A 81 -21.19 -4.48 14.88
C LEU A 81 -21.62 -3.52 16.01
N VAL A 82 -21.13 -2.27 15.99
CA VAL A 82 -21.55 -1.21 16.91
C VAL A 82 -23.01 -0.81 16.70
N GLU A 83 -23.50 -0.79 15.46
CA GLU A 83 -24.92 -0.50 15.19
C GLU A 83 -25.86 -1.54 15.84
N ILE A 84 -25.49 -2.81 15.78
CA ILE A 84 -26.25 -3.93 16.38
C ILE A 84 -26.07 -3.97 17.91
N PHE A 85 -24.85 -3.74 18.38
CA PHE A 85 -24.46 -3.78 19.79
C PHE A 85 -23.90 -2.42 20.23
N ARG A 86 -24.80 -1.44 20.39
CA ARG A 86 -24.44 -0.06 20.79
C ARG A 86 -23.62 0.02 22.08
N GLU A 87 -23.71 -0.99 22.96
CA GLU A 87 -22.93 -1.08 24.20
C GLU A 87 -21.44 -1.34 23.96
N LEU A 88 -21.04 -1.73 22.74
CA LEU A 88 -19.63 -1.81 22.34
C LEU A 88 -18.98 -0.44 22.19
N ASP A 89 -19.81 0.58 21.94
CA ASP A 89 -19.33 1.93 21.71
C ASP A 89 -19.35 2.74 23.00
N CYS A 90 -18.30 3.52 23.22
CA CYS A 90 -18.28 4.44 24.35
C CYS A 90 -19.02 5.74 24.04
N SER A 91 -19.31 6.53 25.09
CA SER A 91 -20.01 7.81 24.97
C SER A 91 -19.15 8.97 24.44
N PHE A 92 -17.88 8.71 24.07
CA PHE A 92 -16.99 9.74 23.54
C PHE A 92 -17.53 10.29 22.22
N ASN A 93 -17.55 11.62 22.08
CA ASN A 93 -18.11 12.33 20.92
C ASN A 93 -17.15 13.39 20.38
N GLY A 94 -15.84 13.25 20.65
CA GLY A 94 -14.82 14.17 20.15
C GLY A 94 -14.70 14.14 18.63
N ALA A 95 -14.03 15.15 18.08
CA ALA A 95 -13.82 15.27 16.64
C ALA A 95 -12.93 14.13 16.08
N GLU A 96 -12.16 13.46 16.94
CA GLU A 96 -11.25 12.35 16.64
C GLU A 96 -12.01 11.16 16.05
N ARG A 97 -13.26 10.99 16.47
CA ARG A 97 -14.14 9.93 15.95
C ARG A 97 -14.56 10.16 14.52
N ARG A 98 -14.44 11.37 13.97
CA ARG A 98 -14.94 11.65 12.63
C ARG A 98 -14.16 10.83 11.60
N MET A 99 -14.87 10.05 10.80
CA MET A 99 -14.29 9.35 9.64
C MET A 99 -13.59 10.35 8.72
N GLY A 100 -12.46 9.97 8.15
CA GLY A 100 -11.70 10.78 7.20
C GLY A 100 -11.02 12.00 7.82
N ARG A 101 -10.97 12.10 9.14
CA ARG A 101 -10.23 13.19 9.82
C ARG A 101 -8.75 12.86 9.83
N LEU A 102 -7.95 13.75 9.27
CA LEU A 102 -6.50 13.76 9.47
C LEU A 102 -6.17 14.47 10.78
N SER A 103 -5.61 13.71 11.73
CA SER A 103 -5.14 14.25 13.00
C SER A 103 -3.87 15.06 12.78
N THR A 104 -3.86 16.31 13.24
CA THR A 104 -2.62 17.10 13.25
C THR A 104 -1.57 16.47 14.17
N HIS A 105 -1.99 15.81 15.25
CA HIS A 105 -1.07 15.13 16.17
C HIS A 105 -0.36 13.96 15.48
N GLU A 106 -1.12 13.04 14.88
CA GLU A 106 -0.55 11.88 14.16
C GLU A 106 0.35 12.32 13.01
N LEU A 107 -0.02 13.39 12.30
CA LEU A 107 0.82 13.96 11.25
C LEU A 107 2.11 14.59 11.78
N ILE A 108 2.11 15.21 12.95
CA ILE A 108 3.32 15.75 13.58
C ILE A 108 4.26 14.60 13.95
N GLU A 109 3.72 13.55 14.57
CA GLU A 109 4.48 12.36 14.95
C GLU A 109 5.10 11.68 13.73
N ALA A 110 4.28 11.42 12.70
CA ALA A 110 4.72 10.75 11.47
C ALA A 110 5.69 11.59 10.61
N CYS A 111 5.58 12.92 10.65
CA CYS A 111 6.49 13.77 9.88
C CYS A 111 7.89 13.87 10.49
N VAL A 112 8.09 13.49 11.76
CA VAL A 112 9.34 13.73 12.55
C VAL A 112 9.85 15.19 12.40
N LEU A 113 8.94 16.14 12.14
CA LEU A 113 9.25 17.50 11.68
C LEU A 113 8.22 18.51 12.17
N SER A 114 8.49 19.79 11.88
CA SER A 114 7.77 20.96 12.41
C SER A 114 6.25 20.93 12.20
N VAL A 115 5.52 21.48 13.18
CA VAL A 115 4.07 21.68 13.19
C VAL A 115 3.54 22.32 11.90
N GLN A 116 4.32 23.21 11.29
CA GLN A 116 3.96 23.88 10.04
C GLN A 116 3.79 22.89 8.89
N ARG A 117 4.70 21.92 8.75
CA ARG A 117 4.65 20.92 7.68
C ARG A 117 3.43 20.02 7.82
N ALA A 118 3.18 19.50 9.03
CA ALA A 118 1.99 18.71 9.32
C ALA A 118 0.69 19.48 9.04
N THR A 119 0.67 20.78 9.36
CA THR A 119 -0.48 21.65 9.07
C THR A 119 -0.68 21.85 7.57
N SER A 120 0.38 22.08 6.80
CA SER A 120 0.30 22.21 5.34
C SER A 120 -0.22 20.94 4.68
N ILE A 121 0.28 19.77 5.09
CA ILE A 121 -0.18 18.46 4.59
C ILE A 121 -1.66 18.29 4.90
N ARG A 122 -2.08 18.52 6.16
CA ARG A 122 -3.49 18.44 6.55
C ARG A 122 -4.37 19.38 5.73
N ASN A 123 -3.96 20.64 5.57
CA ASN A 123 -4.76 21.64 4.85
C ASN A 123 -4.91 21.32 3.37
N PHE A 124 -3.92 20.63 2.77
CA PHE A 124 -4.01 20.17 1.39
C PHE A 124 -4.92 18.94 1.25
N TRP A 125 -4.78 17.96 2.14
CA TRP A 125 -5.44 16.64 1.99
C TRP A 125 -6.82 16.56 2.62
N GLN A 126 -7.07 17.22 3.75
CA GLN A 126 -8.36 17.15 4.43
C GLN A 126 -9.54 17.57 3.53
N PRO A 127 -9.46 18.63 2.71
CA PRO A 127 -10.55 18.98 1.79
C PRO A 127 -10.79 17.92 0.72
N LYS A 128 -9.71 17.33 0.17
CA LYS A 128 -9.79 16.25 -0.83
C LYS A 128 -10.47 15.00 -0.27
N ILE A 129 -10.11 14.59 0.95
CA ILE A 129 -10.76 13.49 1.65
C ILE A 129 -12.23 13.81 1.93
N SER A 130 -12.52 15.04 2.38
CA SER A 130 -13.89 15.44 2.71
C SER A 130 -14.81 15.50 1.49
N ALA A 131 -14.26 15.74 0.29
CA ALA A 131 -15.05 15.72 -0.94
C ALA A 131 -15.64 14.33 -1.24
N LEU A 132 -15.01 13.24 -0.77
CA LEU A 132 -15.51 11.88 -0.97
C LEU A 132 -16.79 11.55 -0.19
N PHE A 133 -17.16 12.33 0.83
CA PHE A 133 -18.46 12.16 1.48
C PHE A 133 -19.64 12.46 0.54
N HIS A 134 -19.36 13.12 -0.59
CA HIS A 134 -20.36 13.55 -1.57
C HIS A 134 -20.06 13.07 -2.99
N ALA A 135 -19.04 12.22 -3.16
CA ALA A 135 -18.60 11.73 -4.46
C ALA A 135 -18.45 10.20 -4.43
N ASP A 136 -18.79 9.56 -5.54
CA ASP A 136 -18.76 8.09 -5.66
C ASP A 136 -17.33 7.56 -5.94
N GLN A 137 -16.41 8.41 -6.40
CA GLN A 137 -15.06 8.03 -6.79
C GLN A 137 -14.01 9.08 -6.43
N GLU A 138 -12.81 8.59 -6.11
CA GLU A 138 -11.62 9.42 -5.91
C GLU A 138 -11.06 9.88 -7.26
N ALA A 139 -10.64 11.14 -7.35
CA ALA A 139 -10.07 11.68 -8.58
C ALA A 139 -8.68 11.09 -8.84
N ASP A 140 -8.38 10.70 -10.09
CA ASP A 140 -7.06 10.18 -10.52
C ASP A 140 -5.88 11.08 -10.10
N GLN A 141 -6.12 12.39 -10.02
CA GLN A 141 -5.12 13.35 -9.57
C GLN A 141 -4.67 13.11 -8.13
N ASN A 142 -5.57 12.65 -7.24
CA ASN A 142 -5.21 12.34 -5.85
C ASN A 142 -4.24 11.16 -5.77
N GLN A 143 -4.40 10.14 -6.62
CA GLN A 143 -3.48 9.00 -6.68
C GLN A 143 -2.06 9.45 -7.06
N ARG A 144 -1.93 10.34 -8.05
CA ARG A 144 -0.63 10.93 -8.42
C ARG A 144 -0.05 11.79 -7.30
N ASP A 145 -0.87 12.62 -6.67
CA ASP A 145 -0.47 13.46 -5.54
C ASP A 145 -0.01 12.61 -4.34
N LEU A 146 -0.61 11.43 -4.13
CA LEU A 146 -0.27 10.48 -3.06
C LEU A 146 1.10 9.85 -3.28
N VAL A 147 1.45 9.46 -4.52
CA VAL A 147 2.80 8.96 -4.84
C VAL A 147 3.85 10.03 -4.55
N LEU A 148 3.58 11.29 -4.92
CA LEU A 148 4.47 12.41 -4.60
C LEU A 148 4.57 12.67 -3.10
N LEU A 149 3.48 12.49 -2.35
CA LEU A 149 3.48 12.59 -0.89
C LEU A 149 4.38 11.52 -0.27
N LYS A 150 4.26 10.25 -0.71
CA LYS A 150 5.09 9.14 -0.22
C LYS A 150 6.57 9.46 -0.38
N ALA A 151 6.98 9.93 -1.56
CA ALA A 151 8.37 10.29 -1.85
C ALA A 151 8.88 11.49 -1.03
N ARG A 152 8.02 12.48 -0.75
CA ARG A 152 8.43 13.73 -0.07
C ARG A 152 8.36 13.65 1.45
N ALA A 153 7.32 13.01 1.98
CA ALA A 153 6.95 13.05 3.39
C ALA A 153 7.10 11.70 4.11
N GLY A 154 7.44 10.63 3.38
CA GLY A 154 7.63 9.30 3.94
C GLY A 154 6.36 8.46 3.96
N GLU A 155 6.54 7.17 4.25
CA GLU A 155 5.47 6.17 4.21
C GLU A 155 4.41 6.38 5.29
N GLU A 156 4.79 6.76 6.50
CA GLU A 156 3.83 6.92 7.61
C GLU A 156 2.80 8.01 7.30
N VAL A 157 3.24 9.16 6.80
CA VAL A 157 2.36 10.26 6.39
C VAL A 157 1.47 9.83 5.23
N TYR A 158 2.04 9.10 4.27
CA TYR A 158 1.30 8.56 3.14
C TYR A 158 0.17 7.63 3.60
N TRP A 159 0.45 6.71 4.53
CA TRP A 159 -0.54 5.78 5.08
C TRP A 159 -1.61 6.48 5.91
N LEU A 160 -1.28 7.54 6.65
CA LEU A 160 -2.28 8.36 7.36
C LEU A 160 -3.27 9.02 6.39
N VAL A 161 -2.77 9.55 5.26
CA VAL A 161 -3.65 10.15 4.25
C VAL A 161 -4.52 9.09 3.57
N ARG A 162 -3.96 7.93 3.21
CA ARG A 162 -4.75 6.80 2.66
C ARG A 162 -5.80 6.31 3.64
N LYS A 163 -5.48 6.21 4.94
CA LYS A 163 -6.46 5.89 6.00
C LYS A 163 -7.64 6.85 5.96
N GLY A 164 -7.37 8.15 5.85
CA GLY A 164 -8.43 9.16 5.72
C GLY A 164 -9.33 8.94 4.52
N PHE A 165 -8.77 8.59 3.36
CA PHE A 165 -9.54 8.25 2.16
C PHE A 165 -10.39 6.99 2.34
N ARG A 166 -9.84 5.92 2.92
CA ARG A 166 -10.58 4.68 3.24
C ARG A 166 -11.79 4.96 4.13
N GLU A 167 -11.58 5.69 5.22
CA GLU A 167 -12.65 6.05 6.15
C GLU A 167 -13.73 6.89 5.48
N ALA A 168 -13.35 7.83 4.61
CA ALA A 168 -14.32 8.64 3.86
C ALA A 168 -15.16 7.79 2.90
N ARG A 169 -14.55 6.82 2.21
CA ARG A 169 -15.26 5.87 1.34
C ARG A 169 -16.21 4.97 2.13
N VAL A 170 -15.80 4.46 3.30
CA VAL A 170 -16.69 3.68 4.17
C VAL A 170 -17.85 4.52 4.67
N ALA A 171 -17.58 5.76 5.12
CA ALA A 171 -18.60 6.65 5.63
C ALA A 171 -19.65 7.01 4.56
N SER A 172 -19.21 7.31 3.34
CA SER A 172 -20.08 7.56 2.20
C SER A 172 -20.98 6.35 1.89
N ARG A 173 -20.39 5.16 1.80
CA ARG A 173 -21.09 3.90 1.48
C ARG A 173 -22.08 3.46 2.54
N MET A 174 -21.74 3.61 3.82
CA MET A 174 -22.55 3.12 4.95
C MET A 174 -23.49 4.18 5.55
N GLY A 175 -23.25 5.46 5.29
CA GLY A 175 -23.93 6.56 5.99
C GLY A 175 -23.49 6.73 7.45
N CYS A 176 -22.37 6.12 7.86
CA CYS A 176 -21.82 6.20 9.21
C CYS A 176 -20.55 7.08 9.23
N TYR A 177 -20.64 8.26 9.86
CA TYR A 177 -19.56 9.26 9.85
C TYR A 177 -18.68 9.25 11.12
N LYS A 178 -18.89 8.27 12.01
CA LYS A 178 -18.14 8.11 13.25
C LYS A 178 -17.50 6.73 13.31
N LYS A 179 -16.20 6.69 13.60
CA LYS A 179 -15.46 5.47 13.89
C LYS A 179 -15.95 4.83 15.19
N PRO A 180 -15.98 3.50 15.29
CA PRO A 180 -16.10 2.77 16.55
C PRO A 180 -15.04 3.25 17.57
N TRP A 181 -15.44 3.45 18.83
CA TRP A 181 -14.54 4.00 19.84
C TRP A 181 -14.67 3.26 21.17
N ASN A 182 -13.54 2.80 21.70
CA ASN A 182 -13.45 2.19 23.03
C ASN A 182 -12.98 3.24 24.06
N LEU A 183 -12.64 2.83 25.28
CA LEU A 183 -12.19 3.79 26.31
C LEU A 183 -10.80 4.39 26.03
N ASP A 184 -9.99 3.71 25.22
CA ASP A 184 -8.59 4.02 24.97
C ASP A 184 -8.35 4.71 23.61
N GLY A 185 -9.33 4.67 22.70
CA GLY A 185 -9.22 5.27 21.37
C GLY A 185 -10.14 4.66 20.32
N GLU A 186 -9.67 4.72 19.07
CA GLU A 186 -10.29 4.06 17.92
C GLU A 186 -10.29 2.54 18.15
N ALA A 187 -11.47 1.92 18.14
CA ALA A 187 -11.59 0.50 18.43
C ALA A 187 -11.31 -0.35 17.19
N THR A 188 -10.47 -1.36 17.33
CA THR A 188 -10.23 -2.37 16.29
C THR A 188 -11.37 -3.39 16.26
N LEU A 189 -11.54 -4.08 15.12
CA LEU A 189 -12.54 -5.15 15.00
C LEU A 189 -12.35 -6.24 16.06
N THR A 190 -11.10 -6.63 16.33
CA THR A 190 -10.77 -7.66 17.33
C THR A 190 -11.22 -7.24 18.72
N GLU A 191 -10.94 -6.01 19.15
CA GLU A 191 -11.35 -5.51 20.47
C GLU A 191 -12.88 -5.49 20.62
N LEU A 192 -13.60 -5.14 19.56
CA LEU A 192 -15.06 -5.17 19.57
C LEU A 192 -15.59 -6.61 19.68
N LEU A 193 -14.98 -7.56 18.96
CA LEU A 193 -15.35 -8.97 19.01
C LEU A 193 -15.05 -9.58 20.39
N ASP A 194 -13.93 -9.21 21.01
CA ASP A 194 -13.54 -9.69 22.35
C ASP A 194 -14.50 -9.19 23.45
N ALA A 195 -15.05 -7.98 23.29
CA ALA A 195 -16.05 -7.43 24.21
C ALA A 195 -17.46 -8.03 24.02
N LEU A 196 -17.75 -8.60 22.85
CA LEU A 196 -19.08 -9.07 22.46
C LEU A 196 -19.67 -10.15 23.40
N PRO A 197 -18.95 -11.19 23.84
CA PRO A 197 -19.49 -12.23 24.72
C PRO A 197 -20.02 -11.67 26.05
N LEU A 198 -19.36 -10.66 26.61
CA LEU A 198 -19.79 -10.03 27.86
C LEU A 198 -21.10 -9.25 27.67
N ILE A 199 -21.24 -8.53 26.56
CA ILE A 199 -22.44 -7.76 26.23
C ILE A 199 -23.62 -8.70 25.99
N VAL A 200 -23.42 -9.75 25.20
CA VAL A 200 -24.46 -10.75 24.90
C VAL A 200 -24.96 -11.41 26.19
N ARG A 201 -24.05 -11.83 27.08
CA ARG A 201 -24.43 -12.39 28.40
C ARG A 201 -25.26 -11.42 29.23
N ARG A 202 -24.87 -10.14 29.30
CA ARG A 202 -25.62 -9.10 30.03
C ARG A 202 -27.04 -8.93 29.50
N ARG A 203 -27.22 -8.95 28.17
CA ARG A 203 -28.55 -8.88 27.53
C ARG A 203 -29.42 -10.10 27.89
N HIS A 204 -28.84 -11.30 27.96
CA HIS A 204 -29.58 -12.51 28.36
C HIS A 204 -29.92 -12.56 29.86
N THR A 205 -29.11 -11.96 30.72
CA THR A 205 -29.38 -11.92 32.19
C THR A 205 -30.35 -10.82 32.62
N ARG A 206 -30.69 -9.87 31.74
CA ARG A 206 -31.76 -8.91 32.03
C ARG A 206 -33.10 -9.58 31.74
N PRO A 207 -34.00 -9.75 32.72
CA PRO A 207 -35.34 -10.22 32.42
C PRO A 207 -35.98 -9.24 31.44
N ARG A 208 -36.64 -9.75 30.39
CA ARG A 208 -37.54 -8.94 29.57
C ARG A 208 -38.51 -8.26 30.53
N ARG A 209 -38.36 -6.94 30.71
CA ARG A 209 -39.45 -6.13 31.24
C ARG A 209 -40.46 -6.02 30.10
N ASP A 210 -41.39 -6.97 30.08
CA ASP A 210 -42.64 -6.78 29.37
C ASP A 210 -43.43 -5.70 30.12
N SER A 211 -43.58 -4.52 29.49
CA SER A 211 -44.59 -3.49 29.79
C SER A 211 -44.67 -2.55 28.59
#